data_AF-A0A382KGK8-F1
#
_entry.id   AF-A0A382KGK8-F1
#
_cell.length_a   1.000
_cell.length_b   1.000
_cell.length_c   1.000
_cell.angle_alpha   90.00
_cell.angle_beta   90.00
_cell.angle_gamma   90.00
#
_symmetry.space_group_name_H-M   'P 1'
#
loop_
_entity.id
_entity.type
_entity.pdbx_description
1 polymer ?
#
loop_
_entity_poly.entity_id
_entity_poly.type
_entity_poly.pdbx_seq_one_letter_code
_entity_poly.pdbx_strand_id
1 'polypeptide(L)'
;MKQIIFYYFILCLPGFAFSGGQNTPHLIGAELSILWVIPFVGILLSIAIFPLVAPHFWHKNFGKVSLFWAVTLLIPLLINHNVGVSITLYEVLHVGLLEYMPFIILLLALFTISGGVQLTGTLVGKPIINVIIILIGTLLASWMGTTGAAMLLIRPLIRANKDRKYKVHTIVFFIFLVANIGGSLTPLGDPPLFLGFLKGVSFFWTTSAMLMPMIMVVCYLIIIYFLMDTYYYKKEDLPVTRPQEDEKDQKLGVEGSFNLLLLLGVISSVLLSGFWQPNIHYTLYHVPLELQNLTRDILLLLLTFVSWKVTPQKIRQANEYTWFPIVEVAKLFAGIFITIIPAIAIL
;
A
#
# COMPACT_ATOMS: atom_id res chain seq x y z
N MET A 1 -27.74 20.17 -11.70
CA MET A 1 -27.57 21.55 -11.16
C MET A 1 -27.27 21.61 -9.65
N LYS A 2 -27.74 20.69 -8.79
CA LYS A 2 -27.45 20.73 -7.34
C LYS A 2 -25.99 20.40 -6.94
N GLN A 3 -25.22 19.70 -7.77
CA GLN A 3 -23.81 19.36 -7.45
C GLN A 3 -22.80 20.47 -7.82
N ILE A 4 -23.14 21.38 -8.73
CA ILE A 4 -22.25 22.47 -9.15
C ILE A 4 -22.25 23.62 -8.11
N ILE A 5 -23.36 23.79 -7.39
CA ILE A 5 -23.50 24.80 -6.33
C ILE A 5 -22.63 24.44 -5.11
N PHE A 6 -22.40 23.15 -4.83
CA PHE A 6 -21.53 22.72 -3.73
C PHE A 6 -20.05 23.04 -3.99
N TYR A 7 -19.59 22.93 -5.23
CA TYR A 7 -18.22 23.30 -5.61
C TYR A 7 -17.98 24.82 -5.60
N TYR A 8 -18.99 25.62 -5.95
CA TYR A 8 -18.89 27.08 -5.85
C TYR A 8 -18.95 27.59 -4.41
N PHE A 9 -19.64 26.88 -3.50
CA PHE A 9 -19.69 27.27 -2.09
C PHE A 9 -18.33 27.12 -1.38
N ILE A 10 -17.47 26.21 -1.84
CA ILE A 10 -16.10 26.02 -1.32
C ILE A 10 -15.13 27.09 -1.86
N LEU A 11 -15.44 27.71 -3.00
CA LEU A 11 -14.57 28.71 -3.65
C LEU A 11 -14.83 30.17 -3.23
N CYS A 12 -15.89 30.43 -2.44
CA CYS A 12 -16.27 31.80 -2.02
C CYS A 12 -16.23 32.04 -0.51
N LEU A 13 -15.52 31.23 0.28
CA LEU A 13 -15.21 31.60 1.65
C LEU A 13 -14.09 32.65 1.65
N PRO A 14 -14.34 33.89 2.12
CA PRO A 14 -13.30 34.91 2.22
C PRO A 14 -12.21 34.41 3.17
N GLY A 15 -10.95 34.61 2.76
CA GLY A 15 -9.78 34.20 3.52
C GLY A 15 -9.82 34.76 4.93
N PHE A 16 -10.07 33.89 5.91
CA PHE A 16 -9.67 34.13 7.28
C PHE A 16 -8.15 33.97 7.36
N ALA A 17 -7.44 35.04 7.02
CA ALA A 17 -6.05 35.21 7.39
C ALA A 17 -5.99 35.40 8.92
N PHE A 18 -5.82 34.31 9.66
CA PHE A 18 -5.46 34.39 11.08
C PHE A 18 -3.96 34.68 11.17
N SER A 19 -3.65 35.81 11.81
CA SER A 19 -2.28 36.22 12.15
C SER A 19 -1.58 35.12 12.96
N GLY A 20 -0.36 34.77 12.56
CA GLY A 20 0.47 33.78 13.24
C GLY A 20 0.77 34.17 14.68
N GLY A 21 0.09 33.52 15.62
CA GLY A 21 0.55 33.38 17.00
C GLY A 21 1.67 32.34 17.04
N GLN A 22 2.73 32.64 17.80
CA GLN A 22 4.03 31.95 17.80
C GLN A 22 4.06 30.52 18.38
N ASN A 23 2.93 29.87 18.62
CA ASN A 23 2.90 28.47 19.06
C ASN A 23 2.06 27.65 18.08
N THR A 24 2.72 26.84 17.25
CA THR A 24 2.05 25.78 16.49
C THR A 24 1.30 24.88 17.50
N PRO A 25 -0.04 24.73 17.38
CA PRO A 25 -0.78 23.82 18.25
C PRO A 25 -0.21 22.42 18.06
N HIS A 26 0.25 21.75 19.11
CA HIS A 26 0.77 20.40 19.02
C HIS A 26 0.35 19.61 20.25
N LEU A 27 0.02 18.34 20.06
CA LEU A 27 -0.32 17.44 21.14
C LEU A 27 0.94 17.09 21.95
N ILE A 28 0.97 17.41 23.24
CA ILE A 28 2.11 17.12 24.11
C ILE A 28 1.97 15.70 24.65
N GLY A 29 2.75 14.75 24.10
CA GLY A 29 2.67 13.35 24.49
C GLY A 29 3.03 13.05 25.94
N ALA A 30 3.88 13.87 26.56
CA ALA A 30 4.26 13.72 27.98
C ALA A 30 3.07 13.86 28.94
N GLU A 31 1.98 14.52 28.51
CA GLU A 31 0.76 14.69 29.30
C GLU A 31 -0.28 13.60 29.02
N LEU A 32 -0.04 12.72 28.03
CA LEU A 32 -0.96 11.65 27.66
C LEU A 32 -0.68 10.37 28.42
N SER A 33 -1.72 9.80 29.02
CA SER A 33 -1.69 8.43 29.51
C SER A 33 -1.59 7.43 28.36
N ILE A 34 -0.97 6.27 28.60
CA ILE A 34 -0.92 5.15 27.65
C ILE A 34 -2.31 4.67 27.20
N LEU A 35 -3.36 4.96 27.98
CA LEU A 35 -4.76 4.63 27.64
C LEU A 35 -5.24 5.29 26.33
N TRP A 36 -4.62 6.39 25.90
CA TRP A 36 -4.93 7.03 24.62
C TRP A 36 -4.56 6.18 23.40
N VAL A 37 -3.77 5.12 23.56
CA VAL A 37 -3.39 4.17 22.51
C VAL A 37 -4.45 3.08 22.31
N ILE A 38 -5.45 2.95 23.20
CA ILE A 38 -6.49 1.92 23.11
C ILE A 38 -7.22 1.92 21.75
N PRO A 39 -7.65 3.06 21.18
CA PRO A 39 -8.31 3.05 19.88
C PRO A 39 -7.44 2.51 18.74
N PHE A 40 -6.13 2.78 18.79
CA PHE A 40 -5.16 2.26 17.83
C PHE A 40 -5.01 0.74 17.92
N VAL A 41 -4.83 0.21 19.13
CA VAL A 41 -4.79 -1.24 19.35
C VAL A 41 -6.11 -1.88 18.95
N GLY A 42 -7.23 -1.22 19.27
CA GLY A 42 -8.58 -1.67 18.94
C GLY A 42 -8.81 -1.85 17.44
N ILE A 43 -8.40 -0.89 16.61
CA ILE A 43 -8.53 -1.02 15.16
C ILE A 43 -7.62 -2.12 14.59
N LEU A 44 -6.37 -2.26 15.10
CA LEU A 44 -5.46 -3.32 14.66
C LEU A 44 -5.98 -4.72 15.01
N LEU A 45 -6.47 -4.91 16.24
CA LEU A 45 -7.10 -6.16 16.66
C LEU A 45 -8.37 -6.44 15.85
N SER A 46 -9.14 -5.42 15.51
CA SER A 46 -10.33 -5.57 14.67
C SER A 46 -9.96 -6.12 13.28
N ILE A 47 -8.92 -5.58 12.65
CA ILE A 47 -8.42 -6.05 11.35
C ILE A 47 -7.84 -7.47 11.45
N ALA A 48 -7.19 -7.81 12.56
CA ALA A 48 -6.60 -9.13 12.75
C ALA A 48 -7.64 -10.22 13.06
N ILE A 49 -8.73 -9.90 13.77
CA ILE A 49 -9.65 -10.91 14.32
C ILE A 49 -10.95 -11.02 13.50
N PHE A 50 -11.61 -9.91 13.15
CA PHE A 50 -12.94 -9.96 12.54
C PHE A 50 -12.99 -10.64 11.16
N PRO A 51 -11.98 -10.51 10.27
CA PRO A 51 -11.97 -11.25 9.00
C PRO A 51 -11.98 -12.77 9.20
N LEU A 52 -11.45 -13.29 10.31
CA LEU A 52 -11.44 -14.73 10.61
C LEU A 52 -12.70 -15.17 11.38
N VAL A 53 -13.13 -14.40 12.37
CA VAL A 53 -14.23 -14.79 13.29
C VAL A 53 -15.60 -14.43 12.72
N ALA A 54 -15.73 -13.30 12.02
CA ALA A 54 -17.00 -12.83 11.47
C ALA A 54 -16.84 -12.21 10.07
N PRO A 55 -16.49 -13.01 9.03
CA PRO A 55 -16.17 -12.49 7.70
C PRO A 55 -17.31 -11.67 7.07
N HIS A 56 -18.55 -12.15 7.19
CA HIS A 56 -19.73 -11.49 6.64
C HIS A 56 -20.01 -10.13 7.31
N PHE A 57 -19.74 -10.01 8.61
CA PHE A 57 -19.86 -8.75 9.33
C PHE A 57 -18.76 -7.79 8.88
N TRP A 58 -17.51 -8.28 8.79
CA TRP A 58 -16.36 -7.50 8.39
C TRP A 58 -16.54 -6.89 7.01
N HIS A 59 -16.81 -7.70 5.98
CA HIS A 59 -16.94 -7.22 4.60
C HIS A 59 -18.03 -6.15 4.42
N LYS A 60 -19.07 -6.15 5.26
CA LYS A 60 -20.13 -5.14 5.23
C LYS A 60 -19.83 -3.89 6.07
N ASN A 61 -19.04 -4.02 7.13
CA ASN A 61 -18.93 -2.99 8.17
C ASN A 61 -17.49 -2.53 8.50
N PHE A 62 -16.45 -3.00 7.80
CA PHE A 62 -15.06 -2.60 8.07
C PHE A 62 -14.87 -1.07 8.13
N GLY A 63 -15.55 -0.32 7.24
CA GLY A 63 -15.53 1.14 7.26
C GLY A 63 -16.22 1.75 8.49
N LYS A 64 -17.28 1.12 9.00
CA LYS A 64 -17.95 1.56 10.24
C LYS A 64 -17.11 1.25 11.46
N VAL A 65 -16.40 0.11 11.48
CA VAL A 65 -15.47 -0.25 12.57
C VAL A 65 -14.30 0.73 12.61
N SER A 66 -13.73 1.07 11.45
CA SER A 66 -12.70 2.11 11.34
C SER A 66 -13.19 3.46 11.87
N LEU A 67 -14.39 3.89 11.44
CA LEU A 67 -15.01 5.12 11.93
C LEU A 67 -15.27 5.08 13.44
N PHE A 68 -15.75 3.96 13.97
CA PHE A 68 -16.00 3.78 15.40
C PHE A 68 -14.74 4.05 16.23
N TRP A 69 -13.60 3.45 15.85
CA TRP A 69 -12.34 3.66 16.57
C TRP A 69 -11.82 5.09 16.42
N ALA A 70 -11.92 5.68 15.22
CA ALA A 70 -11.55 7.07 15.00
C ALA A 70 -12.38 8.03 15.86
N VAL A 71 -13.71 7.85 15.90
CA VAL A 71 -14.62 8.68 16.70
C VAL A 71 -14.39 8.48 18.20
N THR A 72 -14.09 7.25 18.63
CA THR A 72 -13.76 6.93 20.03
C THR A 72 -12.50 7.64 20.50
N LEU A 73 -11.56 7.95 19.59
CA LEU A 73 -10.42 8.81 19.90
C LEU A 73 -10.77 10.30 19.83
N LEU A 74 -11.42 10.72 18.74
CA LEU A 74 -11.64 12.14 18.44
C LEU A 74 -12.59 12.81 19.44
N ILE A 75 -13.66 12.13 19.87
CA ILE A 75 -14.62 12.73 20.83
C ILE A 75 -13.93 13.10 22.15
N PRO A 76 -13.18 12.20 22.81
CA PRO A 76 -12.42 12.56 24.01
C PRO A 76 -11.39 13.67 23.79
N LEU A 77 -10.68 13.69 22.64
CA LEU A 77 -9.72 14.77 22.35
C LEU A 77 -10.41 16.14 22.20
N LEU A 78 -11.57 16.17 21.56
CA LEU A 78 -12.35 17.41 21.37
C LEU A 78 -12.90 17.97 22.69
N ILE A 79 -13.30 17.09 23.61
CA ILE A 79 -13.88 17.48 24.91
C ILE A 79 -12.80 17.79 25.95
N ASN A 80 -11.60 17.21 25.81
CA ASN A 80 -10.50 17.45 26.74
C ASN A 80 -10.08 18.93 26.74
N HIS A 81 -10.21 19.59 27.90
CA HIS A 81 -9.89 21.01 28.07
C HIS A 81 -8.43 21.37 27.74
N ASN A 82 -7.50 20.43 27.89
CA ASN A 82 -6.08 20.68 27.60
C ASN A 82 -5.75 20.60 26.10
N VAL A 83 -6.52 19.81 25.34
CA VAL A 83 -6.30 19.60 23.89
C VAL A 83 -7.23 20.50 23.08
N GLY A 84 -8.54 20.34 23.29
CA GLY A 84 -9.58 21.10 22.63
C GLY A 84 -9.63 20.91 21.11
N VAL A 85 -10.47 21.74 20.48
CA VAL A 85 -10.75 21.66 19.04
C VAL A 85 -9.55 22.06 18.18
N SER A 86 -8.79 23.08 18.60
CA SER A 86 -7.69 23.63 17.80
C SER A 86 -6.55 22.63 17.59
N ILE A 87 -6.07 21.99 18.67
CA ILE A 87 -5.01 20.96 18.60
C ILE A 87 -5.53 19.73 17.87
N THR A 88 -6.73 19.24 18.21
CA THR A 88 -7.31 18.07 17.53
C THR A 88 -7.42 18.29 16.02
N LEU A 89 -7.91 19.45 15.59
CA LEU A 89 -8.03 19.77 14.17
C LEU A 89 -6.66 19.88 13.49
N TYR A 90 -5.69 20.51 14.15
CA TYR A 90 -4.33 20.58 13.65
C TYR A 90 -3.73 19.18 13.44
N GLU A 91 -3.79 18.30 14.44
CA GLU A 91 -3.22 16.96 14.36
C GLU A 91 -3.88 16.11 13.26
N VAL A 92 -5.21 16.18 13.16
CA VAL A 92 -5.96 15.48 12.12
C VAL A 92 -5.60 15.99 10.73
N LEU A 93 -5.44 17.31 10.55
CA LEU A 93 -5.02 17.89 9.28
C LEU A 93 -3.56 17.58 8.97
N HIS A 94 -2.68 17.63 9.97
CA HIS A 94 -1.26 17.32 9.84
C HIS A 94 -1.09 15.89 9.33
N VAL A 95 -1.63 14.91 10.06
CA VAL A 95 -1.58 13.50 9.67
C VAL A 95 -2.35 13.24 8.38
N GLY A 96 -3.52 13.86 8.22
CA GLY A 96 -4.35 13.70 7.04
C GLY A 96 -3.66 14.14 5.75
N LEU A 97 -3.02 15.32 5.77
CA LEU A 97 -2.44 15.95 4.58
C LEU A 97 -1.00 15.50 4.31
N LEU A 98 -0.18 15.33 5.35
CA LEU A 98 1.24 15.02 5.17
C LEU A 98 1.53 13.52 5.15
N GLU A 99 0.66 12.70 5.73
CA GLU A 99 0.91 11.25 5.83
C GLU A 99 -0.13 10.46 5.02
N TYR A 100 -1.42 10.57 5.39
CA TYR A 100 -2.48 9.73 4.82
C TYR A 100 -2.75 9.99 3.33
N MET A 101 -2.84 11.26 2.92
CA MET A 101 -3.09 11.62 1.51
C MET A 101 -1.98 11.15 0.58
N PRO A 102 -0.69 11.48 0.81
CA PRO A 102 0.43 10.89 0.08
C PRO A 102 0.39 9.37 0.01
N PHE A 103 0.12 8.74 1.15
CA PHE A 103 0.10 7.29 1.27
C PHE A 103 -0.97 6.66 0.37
N ILE A 104 -2.21 7.15 0.43
CA ILE A 104 -3.29 6.57 -0.38
C ILE A 104 -3.11 6.88 -1.87
N ILE A 105 -2.54 8.04 -2.22
CA ILE A 105 -2.22 8.39 -3.61
C ILE A 105 -1.14 7.46 -4.17
N LEU A 106 -0.09 7.17 -3.40
CA LEU A 106 0.95 6.24 -3.81
C LEU A 106 0.39 4.82 -4.01
N LEU A 107 -0.37 4.30 -3.04
CA LEU A 107 -0.96 2.98 -3.17
C LEU A 107 -1.93 2.88 -4.35
N LEU A 108 -2.75 3.92 -4.55
CA LEU A 108 -3.62 4.03 -5.71
C LEU A 108 -2.82 3.95 -7.01
N ALA A 109 -1.72 4.69 -7.12
CA ALA A 109 -0.87 4.68 -8.31
C ALA A 109 -0.24 3.31 -8.55
N LEU A 110 0.42 2.73 -7.54
CA LEU A 110 1.08 1.43 -7.67
C LEU A 110 0.09 0.32 -8.02
N PHE A 111 -1.07 0.28 -7.36
CA PHE A 111 -2.11 -0.72 -7.61
C PHE A 111 -2.74 -0.56 -8.99
N THR A 112 -3.11 0.67 -9.37
CA THR A 112 -3.76 0.93 -10.67
C THR A 112 -2.81 0.65 -11.82
N ILE A 113 -1.55 1.09 -11.72
CA ILE A 113 -0.58 0.92 -12.78
C ILE A 113 -0.14 -0.54 -12.90
N SER A 114 0.17 -1.21 -11.77
CA SER A 114 0.56 -2.62 -11.77
C SER A 114 -0.57 -3.53 -12.23
N GLY A 115 -1.82 -3.23 -11.86
CA GLY A 115 -3.00 -3.97 -12.33
C GLY A 115 -3.27 -3.82 -13.83
N GLY A 116 -2.62 -2.87 -14.50
CA GLY A 116 -2.62 -2.71 -15.94
C GLY A 116 -1.53 -3.52 -16.66
N VAL A 117 -0.67 -4.26 -15.95
CA VAL A 117 0.34 -5.16 -16.52
C VAL A 117 -0.16 -6.60 -16.37
N GLN A 118 -0.23 -7.35 -17.47
CA GLN A 118 -0.63 -8.75 -17.43
C GLN A 118 0.47 -9.63 -18.01
N LEU A 119 0.86 -10.65 -17.25
CA LEU A 119 1.68 -11.73 -17.76
C LEU A 119 0.79 -12.78 -18.44
N THR A 120 1.13 -13.10 -19.68
CA THR A 120 0.46 -14.08 -20.54
C THR A 120 1.40 -15.25 -20.84
N GLY A 121 0.83 -16.37 -21.25
CA GLY A 121 1.55 -17.61 -21.54
C GLY A 121 1.16 -18.77 -20.63
N THR A 122 1.52 -19.97 -21.07
CA THR A 122 1.29 -21.22 -20.34
C THR A 122 2.51 -21.56 -19.50
N LEU A 123 2.36 -21.43 -18.18
CA LEU A 123 3.38 -21.82 -17.21
C LEU A 123 2.98 -23.15 -16.59
N VAL A 124 3.90 -24.12 -16.57
CA VAL A 124 3.72 -25.37 -15.84
C VAL A 124 4.33 -25.21 -14.45
N GLY A 125 3.55 -25.51 -13.40
CA GLY A 125 3.93 -25.36 -11.98
C GLY A 125 4.98 -26.36 -11.48
N LYS A 126 6.10 -26.51 -12.21
CA LYS A 126 7.28 -27.22 -11.73
C LYS A 126 7.90 -26.44 -10.55
N PRO A 127 8.52 -27.12 -9.56
CA PRO A 127 9.08 -26.43 -8.39
C PRO A 127 10.07 -25.31 -8.74
N ILE A 128 10.93 -25.54 -9.73
CA ILE A 128 11.87 -24.51 -10.19
C ILE A 128 11.19 -23.28 -10.79
N ILE A 129 10.09 -23.46 -11.51
CA ILE A 129 9.33 -22.36 -12.13
C ILE A 129 8.66 -21.53 -11.03
N ASN A 130 8.08 -22.18 -10.03
CA ASN A 130 7.49 -21.46 -8.90
C ASN A 130 8.52 -20.66 -8.11
N VAL A 131 9.70 -21.24 -7.85
CA VAL A 131 10.82 -20.52 -7.21
C VAL A 131 11.20 -19.29 -8.02
N ILE A 132 11.34 -19.42 -9.34
CA ILE A 132 11.68 -18.29 -10.21
C ILE A 132 10.60 -17.20 -10.14
N ILE A 133 9.32 -17.55 -10.23
CA ILE A 133 8.22 -16.58 -10.14
C ILE A 133 8.24 -15.84 -8.80
N ILE A 134 8.40 -16.57 -7.69
CA ILE A 134 8.45 -15.99 -6.34
C ILE A 134 9.70 -15.11 -6.18
N LEU A 135 10.85 -15.55 -6.66
CA LEU A 135 12.10 -14.77 -6.59
C LEU A 135 11.99 -13.47 -7.39
N ILE A 136 11.48 -13.54 -8.63
CA ILE A 136 11.22 -12.35 -9.46
C ILE A 136 10.28 -11.41 -8.71
N GLY A 137 9.20 -11.91 -8.12
CA GLY A 137 8.27 -11.08 -7.34
C GLY A 137 8.91 -10.44 -6.13
N THR A 138 9.76 -11.17 -5.43
CA THR A 138 10.49 -10.69 -4.25
C THR A 138 11.41 -9.52 -4.62
N LEU A 139 12.09 -9.62 -5.77
CA LEU A 139 12.97 -8.55 -6.26
C LEU A 139 12.17 -7.34 -6.78
N LEU A 140 11.06 -7.59 -7.48
CA LEU A 140 10.21 -6.52 -8.01
C LEU A 140 9.43 -5.77 -6.92
N ALA A 141 9.13 -6.41 -5.79
CA ALA A 141 8.33 -5.83 -4.70
C ALA A 141 8.97 -4.55 -4.11
N SER A 142 10.29 -4.49 -4.02
CA SER A 142 10.99 -3.28 -3.55
C SER A 142 10.92 -2.11 -4.55
N TRP A 143 10.55 -2.34 -5.81
CA TRP A 143 10.53 -1.30 -6.83
C TRP A 143 9.09 -0.89 -7.18
N MET A 144 8.20 -1.87 -7.30
CA MET A 144 6.81 -1.68 -7.72
C MET A 144 5.83 -1.70 -6.53
N GLY A 145 6.33 -1.84 -5.29
CA GLY A 145 5.53 -2.09 -4.11
C GLY A 145 5.14 -3.56 -3.97
N THR A 146 5.03 -4.05 -2.72
CA THR A 146 4.53 -5.41 -2.41
C THR A 146 3.15 -5.65 -3.01
N THR A 147 2.26 -4.66 -2.95
CA THR A 147 0.92 -4.74 -3.56
C THR A 147 0.98 -4.86 -5.07
N GLY A 148 1.85 -4.09 -5.74
CA GLY A 148 2.00 -4.12 -7.20
C GLY A 148 2.58 -5.44 -7.70
N ALA A 149 3.68 -5.89 -7.07
CA ALA A 149 4.31 -7.18 -7.39
C ALA A 149 3.37 -8.36 -7.11
N ALA A 150 2.65 -8.33 -6.00
CA ALA A 150 1.67 -9.37 -5.66
C ALA A 150 0.55 -9.43 -6.71
N MET A 151 0.00 -8.28 -7.10
CA MET A 151 -1.05 -8.19 -8.11
C MET A 151 -0.61 -8.75 -9.47
N LEU A 152 0.64 -8.50 -9.86
CA LEU A 152 1.18 -8.94 -11.14
C LEU A 152 1.44 -10.46 -11.20
N LEU A 153 1.88 -11.06 -10.07
CA LEU A 153 2.42 -12.43 -10.07
C LEU A 153 1.52 -13.49 -9.43
N ILE A 154 0.57 -13.11 -8.58
CA ILE A 154 -0.28 -14.09 -7.89
C ILE A 154 -1.13 -14.91 -8.86
N ARG A 155 -1.69 -14.26 -9.91
CA ARG A 155 -2.55 -14.93 -10.89
C ARG A 155 -1.77 -15.89 -11.79
N PRO A 156 -0.62 -15.51 -12.37
CA PRO A 156 0.25 -16.46 -13.05
C PRO A 156 0.64 -17.65 -12.17
N LEU A 157 0.98 -17.42 -10.90
CA LEU A 157 1.36 -18.48 -9.97
C LEU A 157 0.21 -19.45 -9.68
N ILE A 158 -1.00 -18.94 -9.42
CA ILE A 158 -2.20 -19.76 -9.22
C ILE A 158 -2.51 -20.58 -10.48
N ARG A 159 -2.43 -19.95 -11.67
CA ARG A 159 -2.70 -20.62 -12.95
C ARG A 159 -1.68 -21.73 -13.22
N ALA A 160 -0.40 -21.49 -12.96
CA ALA A 160 0.66 -22.47 -13.15
C ALA A 160 0.48 -23.71 -12.26
N ASN A 161 -0.13 -23.54 -11.09
CA ASN A 161 -0.36 -24.61 -10.11
C ASN A 161 -1.84 -25.08 -10.08
N LYS A 162 -2.63 -24.78 -11.13
CA LYS A 162 -4.07 -25.11 -11.17
C LYS A 162 -4.33 -26.62 -10.97
N ASP A 163 -3.52 -27.45 -11.63
CA ASP A 163 -3.64 -28.92 -11.68
C ASP A 163 -2.94 -29.62 -10.50
N ARG A 164 -2.25 -28.87 -9.63
CA ARG A 164 -1.56 -29.43 -8.47
C ARG A 164 -2.50 -29.66 -7.29
N LYS A 165 -2.22 -30.73 -6.54
CA LYS A 165 -2.98 -31.14 -5.36
C LYS A 165 -2.54 -30.34 -4.13
N TYR A 166 -1.23 -30.26 -3.89
CA TYR A 166 -0.62 -29.54 -2.79
C TYR A 166 -0.11 -28.19 -3.30
N LYS A 167 -0.87 -27.12 -3.08
CA LYS A 167 -0.54 -25.77 -3.56
C LYS A 167 -0.60 -24.67 -2.50
N VAL A 168 -1.11 -24.98 -1.31
CA VAL A 168 -1.28 -24.00 -0.22
C VAL A 168 0.05 -23.38 0.20
N HIS A 169 1.10 -24.20 0.36
CA HIS A 169 2.42 -23.70 0.74
C HIS A 169 2.99 -22.71 -0.28
N THR A 170 2.75 -22.91 -1.57
CA THR A 170 3.17 -21.97 -2.61
C THR A 170 2.55 -20.59 -2.43
N ILE A 171 1.27 -20.52 -2.05
CA ILE A 171 0.59 -19.24 -1.78
C ILE A 171 1.10 -18.63 -0.46
N VAL A 172 1.34 -19.42 0.57
CA VAL A 172 1.90 -18.93 1.85
C VAL A 172 3.29 -18.34 1.67
N PHE A 173 4.19 -19.04 0.97
CA PHE A 173 5.53 -18.53 0.70
C PHE A 173 5.53 -17.33 -0.24
N PHE A 174 4.59 -17.27 -1.19
CA PHE A 174 4.38 -16.06 -1.99
C PHE A 174 4.00 -14.86 -1.10
N ILE A 175 3.11 -15.04 -0.12
CA ILE A 175 2.75 -13.98 0.83
C ILE A 175 3.96 -13.53 1.64
N PHE A 176 4.75 -14.46 2.17
CA PHE A 176 5.93 -14.11 2.97
C PHE A 176 7.01 -13.40 2.15
N LEU A 177 7.36 -13.95 0.99
CA LEU A 177 8.49 -13.47 0.19
C LEU A 177 8.11 -12.26 -0.67
N VAL A 178 7.00 -12.32 -1.42
CA VAL A 178 6.62 -11.27 -2.38
C VAL A 178 5.80 -10.18 -1.71
N ALA A 179 4.77 -10.54 -0.95
CA ALA A 179 3.81 -9.59 -0.40
C ALA A 179 4.22 -8.96 0.94
N ASN A 180 5.38 -9.35 1.48
CA ASN A 180 5.87 -8.85 2.77
C ASN A 180 7.37 -8.50 2.70
N ILE A 181 8.26 -9.51 2.80
CA ILE A 181 9.72 -9.30 2.90
C ILE A 181 10.30 -8.55 1.68
N GLY A 182 9.78 -8.84 0.49
CA GLY A 182 10.24 -8.28 -0.78
C GLY A 182 10.20 -6.76 -0.85
N GLY A 183 9.35 -6.09 -0.05
CA GLY A 183 9.21 -4.63 -0.02
C GLY A 183 10.23 -3.89 0.87
N SER A 184 11.15 -4.59 1.52
CA SER A 184 11.96 -4.00 2.60
C SER A 184 13.09 -3.05 2.16
N LEU A 185 13.43 -2.97 0.86
CA LEU A 185 14.60 -2.21 0.42
C LEU A 185 14.33 -0.74 0.12
N THR A 186 13.09 -0.35 -0.18
CA THR A 186 12.78 1.05 -0.52
C THR A 186 11.52 1.54 0.17
N PRO A 187 11.36 2.87 0.33
CA PRO A 187 10.11 3.47 0.82
C PRO A 187 8.88 3.16 -0.03
N LEU A 188 9.03 2.65 -1.25
CA LEU A 188 7.90 2.29 -2.11
C LEU A 188 7.36 0.90 -1.82
N GLY A 189 8.19 0.05 -1.20
CA GLY A 189 7.92 -1.37 -1.04
C GLY A 189 6.80 -1.67 -0.05
N ASP A 190 6.76 -0.96 1.06
CA ASP A 190 5.73 -1.11 2.09
C ASP A 190 5.22 0.22 2.67
N PRO A 191 4.03 0.23 3.31
CA PRO A 191 3.48 1.42 3.95
C PRO A 191 4.33 2.02 5.09
N PRO A 192 4.83 1.25 6.07
CA PRO A 192 5.68 1.80 7.13
C PRO A 192 6.94 2.53 6.65
N LEU A 193 7.64 1.98 5.65
CA LEU A 193 8.84 2.58 5.08
C LEU A 193 8.52 3.86 4.31
N PHE A 194 7.39 3.90 3.60
CA PHE A 194 6.93 5.15 2.99
C PHE A 194 6.66 6.23 4.02
N LEU A 195 6.00 5.87 5.12
CA LEU A 195 5.73 6.79 6.22
C LEU A 195 7.03 7.32 6.85
N GLY A 196 8.03 6.45 7.03
CA GLY A 196 9.36 6.86 7.48
C GLY A 196 10.02 7.87 6.53
N PHE A 197 9.90 7.66 5.22
CA PHE A 197 10.40 8.60 4.22
C PHE A 197 9.70 9.97 4.28
N LEU A 198 8.38 9.99 4.45
CA LEU A 198 7.62 11.24 4.66
C LEU A 198 8.05 11.98 5.93
N LYS A 199 8.53 11.24 6.94
CA LYS A 199 9.11 11.78 8.18
C LYS A 199 10.59 12.16 8.07
N GLY A 200 11.16 12.13 6.86
CA GLY A 200 12.51 12.61 6.58
C GLY A 200 13.61 11.53 6.57
N VAL A 201 13.26 10.24 6.68
CA VAL A 201 14.24 9.16 6.45
C VAL A 201 14.67 9.17 4.98
N SER A 202 15.98 9.10 4.72
CA SER A 202 16.49 9.15 3.35
C SER A 202 16.09 7.91 2.54
N PHE A 203 15.90 8.08 1.23
CA PHE A 203 15.40 7.01 0.36
C PHE A 203 16.25 5.72 0.40
N PHE A 204 17.58 5.87 0.43
CA PHE A 204 18.51 4.73 0.39
C PHE A 204 18.85 4.15 1.76
N TRP A 205 18.40 4.77 2.86
CA TRP A 205 18.66 4.26 4.21
C TRP A 205 18.11 2.84 4.39
N THR A 206 16.90 2.59 3.91
CA THR A 206 16.25 1.27 4.00
C THR A 206 17.05 0.22 3.24
N THR A 207 17.58 0.55 2.06
CA THR A 207 18.43 -0.38 1.30
C THR A 207 19.69 -0.69 2.09
N SER A 208 20.39 0.32 2.61
CA SER A 208 21.63 0.11 3.37
C SER A 208 21.41 -0.68 4.66
N ALA A 209 20.32 -0.44 5.37
CA ALA A 209 20.02 -1.10 6.64
C ALA A 209 19.46 -2.51 6.47
N MET A 210 18.56 -2.72 5.50
CA MET A 210 17.74 -3.94 5.38
C MET A 210 18.21 -4.92 4.32
N LEU A 211 19.16 -4.56 3.44
CA LEU A 211 19.61 -5.46 2.36
C LEU A 211 20.15 -6.80 2.88
N MET A 212 21.05 -6.77 3.87
CA MET A 212 21.64 -8.00 4.40
C MET A 212 20.62 -8.86 5.17
N PRO A 213 19.81 -8.31 6.10
CA PRO A 213 18.70 -9.05 6.70
C PRO A 213 17.73 -9.64 5.68
N MET A 214 17.34 -8.87 4.64
CA MET A 214 16.43 -9.35 3.60
C MET A 214 17.02 -10.54 2.86
N ILE A 215 18.26 -10.43 2.35
CA ILE A 215 18.91 -11.52 1.61
C ILE A 215 18.97 -12.79 2.46
N MET A 216 19.35 -12.68 3.73
CA MET A 216 19.43 -13.82 4.64
C MET A 216 18.07 -14.54 4.76
N VAL A 217 17.00 -13.80 5.03
CA VAL A 217 15.66 -14.37 5.21
C VAL A 217 15.11 -14.92 3.88
N VAL A 218 15.30 -14.19 2.77
CA VAL A 218 14.87 -14.63 1.44
C VAL A 218 15.56 -15.93 1.04
N CYS A 219 16.88 -16.02 1.21
CA CYS A 219 17.64 -17.24 0.93
C CYS A 219 17.13 -18.43 1.75
N TYR A 220 16.95 -18.25 3.06
CA TYR A 220 16.45 -19.30 3.95
C TYR A 220 15.05 -19.79 3.55
N LEU A 221 14.11 -18.86 3.33
CA LEU A 221 12.74 -19.20 2.97
C LEU A 221 12.64 -19.81 1.56
N ILE A 222 13.44 -19.36 0.59
CA ILE A 222 13.46 -19.97 -0.76
C ILE A 222 13.98 -21.40 -0.70
N ILE A 223 15.03 -21.67 0.09
CA ILE A 223 15.55 -23.04 0.26
C ILE A 223 14.49 -23.95 0.86
N ILE A 224 13.85 -23.52 1.95
CA ILE A 224 12.76 -24.29 2.60
C ILE A 224 11.61 -24.51 1.61
N TYR A 225 11.20 -23.46 0.92
CA TYR A 225 10.14 -23.52 -0.07
C TYR A 225 10.46 -24.54 -1.16
N PHE A 226 11.66 -24.48 -1.74
CA PHE A 226 12.07 -25.38 -2.83
C PHE A 226 12.10 -26.84 -2.38
N LEU A 227 12.65 -27.12 -1.19
CA LEU A 227 12.69 -28.47 -0.63
C LEU A 227 11.28 -29.02 -0.39
N MET A 228 10.41 -28.20 0.22
CA MET A 228 9.05 -28.58 0.52
C MET A 228 8.21 -28.75 -0.75
N ASP A 229 8.32 -27.84 -1.71
CA ASP A 229 7.58 -27.91 -2.97
C ASP A 229 8.02 -29.12 -3.79
N THR A 230 9.32 -29.41 -3.82
CA THR A 230 9.86 -30.61 -4.47
C THR A 230 9.37 -31.90 -3.81
N TYR A 231 9.31 -31.93 -2.48
CA TYR A 231 8.79 -33.08 -1.73
C TYR A 231 7.32 -33.36 -2.07
N TYR A 232 6.47 -32.33 -2.07
CA TYR A 232 5.06 -32.49 -2.41
C TYR A 232 4.87 -32.80 -3.90
N TYR A 233 5.63 -32.17 -4.78
CA TYR A 233 5.59 -32.44 -6.22
C TYR A 233 5.90 -33.90 -6.54
N LYS A 234 6.86 -34.52 -5.84
CA LYS A 234 7.19 -35.95 -6.00
C LYS A 234 6.12 -36.91 -5.48
N LYS A 235 5.27 -36.46 -4.56
CA LYS A 235 4.15 -37.24 -4.01
C LYS A 235 2.89 -37.15 -4.86
N GLU A 236 2.86 -36.24 -5.82
CA GLU A 236 1.74 -36.11 -6.73
C GLU A 236 1.95 -37.12 -7.87
N ASP A 237 1.00 -38.03 -8.03
CA ASP A 237 0.81 -38.74 -9.31
C ASP A 237 0.27 -37.74 -10.32
N LEU A 238 1.13 -36.80 -10.71
CA LEU A 238 0.83 -35.94 -11.83
C LEU A 238 0.77 -36.87 -13.04
N PRO A 239 -0.35 -36.96 -13.77
CA PRO A 239 -0.28 -37.51 -15.11
C PRO A 239 0.87 -36.74 -15.77
N VAL A 240 1.83 -37.47 -16.34
CA VAL A 240 2.82 -36.90 -17.24
C VAL A 240 1.98 -36.30 -18.35
N THR A 241 1.53 -35.07 -18.14
CA THR A 241 0.75 -34.32 -19.09
C THR A 241 1.82 -33.96 -20.08
N ARG A 242 2.06 -34.89 -21.02
CA ARG A 242 2.53 -34.52 -22.35
C ARG A 242 1.64 -33.33 -22.70
N PRO A 243 2.22 -32.17 -23.04
CA PRO A 243 1.41 -31.06 -23.51
C PRO A 243 0.46 -31.66 -24.54
N GLN A 244 -0.85 -31.59 -24.28
CA GLN A 244 -1.82 -31.95 -25.31
C GLN A 244 -1.44 -31.09 -26.50
N GLU A 245 -1.19 -31.72 -27.65
CA GLU A 245 -0.66 -31.10 -28.87
C GLU A 245 -1.54 -29.93 -29.37
N ASP A 246 -2.71 -29.71 -28.76
CA ASP A 246 -3.68 -28.65 -29.05
C ASP A 246 -3.54 -27.37 -28.19
N GLU A 247 -2.89 -27.40 -27.03
CA GLU A 247 -2.53 -26.17 -26.30
C GLU A 247 -1.18 -25.68 -26.82
N LYS A 248 -1.18 -25.05 -28.02
CA LYS A 248 -0.02 -24.30 -28.54
C LYS A 248 0.63 -23.53 -27.40
N ASP A 249 1.90 -23.82 -27.11
CA ASP A 249 2.78 -23.07 -26.23
C ASP A 249 2.62 -21.57 -26.48
N GLN A 250 1.72 -20.92 -25.73
CA GLN A 250 1.58 -19.48 -25.79
C GLN A 250 2.85 -18.93 -25.16
N LYS A 251 3.71 -18.37 -25.99
CA LYS A 251 4.95 -17.73 -25.57
C LYS A 251 4.66 -16.78 -24.41
N LEU A 252 5.55 -16.78 -23.41
CA LEU A 252 5.49 -15.82 -22.32
C LEU A 252 5.49 -14.41 -22.92
N GLY A 253 4.43 -13.66 -22.62
CA GLY A 253 4.22 -12.32 -23.13
C GLY A 253 3.82 -11.37 -22.02
N VAL A 254 4.18 -10.10 -22.16
CA VAL A 254 3.75 -9.03 -21.25
C VAL A 254 2.78 -8.13 -22.01
N GLU A 255 1.50 -8.21 -21.66
CA GLU A 255 0.50 -7.25 -22.12
C GLU A 255 0.47 -6.03 -21.20
N GLY A 256 0.23 -4.84 -21.76
CA GLY A 256 0.19 -3.61 -20.98
C GLY A 256 1.59 -3.13 -20.52
N SER A 257 2.65 -3.50 -21.24
CA SER A 257 4.04 -3.13 -20.95
C SER A 257 4.27 -1.61 -20.81
N PHE A 258 3.43 -0.77 -21.41
CA PHE A 258 3.43 0.68 -21.19
C PHE A 258 3.32 1.06 -19.70
N ASN A 259 2.59 0.28 -18.91
CA ASN A 259 2.49 0.52 -17.47
C ASN A 259 3.81 0.28 -16.73
N LEU A 260 4.74 -0.54 -17.26
CA LEU A 260 6.07 -0.67 -16.68
C LEU A 260 6.86 0.64 -16.77
N LEU A 261 6.69 1.39 -17.87
CA LEU A 261 7.27 2.73 -18.01
C LEU A 261 6.62 3.72 -17.04
N LEU A 262 5.31 3.64 -16.85
CA LEU A 262 4.62 4.48 -15.85
C LEU A 262 5.07 4.17 -14.41
N LEU A 263 5.39 2.91 -14.09
CA LEU A 263 5.95 2.54 -12.78
C LEU A 263 7.34 3.13 -12.56
N LEU A 264 8.19 3.18 -13.58
CA LEU A 264 9.43 3.96 -13.50
C LEU A 264 9.12 5.44 -13.22
N GLY A 265 8.08 6.00 -13.86
CA GLY A 265 7.59 7.34 -13.55
C GLY A 265 7.15 7.53 -12.09
N VAL A 266 6.51 6.52 -11.47
CA VAL A 266 6.15 6.55 -10.05
C VAL A 266 7.40 6.61 -9.19
N ILE A 267 8.37 5.73 -9.44
CA ILE A 267 9.65 5.70 -8.72
C ILE A 267 10.36 7.06 -8.86
N SER A 268 10.46 7.58 -10.08
CA SER A 268 11.07 8.89 -10.35
C SER A 268 10.35 10.04 -9.66
N SER A 269 9.02 10.01 -9.58
CA SER A 269 8.22 11.05 -8.91
C SER A 269 8.49 11.08 -7.39
N VAL A 270 8.62 9.91 -6.76
CA VAL A 270 8.95 9.80 -5.33
C VAL A 270 10.40 10.19 -5.06
N LEU A 271 11.34 9.77 -5.91
CA LEU A 271 12.73 10.21 -5.80
C LEU A 271 12.86 11.72 -5.97
N LEU A 272 12.11 12.31 -6.90
CA LEU A 272 12.09 13.75 -7.13
C LEU A 272 11.71 14.50 -5.86
N SER A 273 10.70 14.06 -5.09
CA SER A 273 10.39 14.72 -3.81
C SER A 273 11.49 14.62 -2.75
N GLY A 274 12.34 13.59 -2.82
CA GLY A 274 13.45 13.42 -1.88
C GLY A 274 14.69 14.24 -2.23
N PHE A 275 14.99 14.41 -3.53
CA PHE A 275 16.18 15.12 -4.00
C PHE A 275 15.95 16.59 -4.32
N TRP A 276 14.76 16.95 -4.80
CA TRP A 276 14.42 18.32 -5.17
C TRP A 276 13.72 19.02 -4.00
N GLN A 277 14.51 19.77 -3.23
CA GLN A 277 14.05 20.54 -2.07
C GLN A 277 14.09 22.05 -2.33
N PRO A 278 13.06 22.62 -3.00
CA PRO A 278 13.02 24.05 -3.32
C PRO A 278 12.81 24.93 -2.07
N ASN A 279 12.55 24.35 -0.89
CA ASN A 279 12.26 25.04 0.37
C ASN A 279 11.03 25.97 0.34
N ILE A 280 10.16 25.79 -0.66
CA ILE A 280 8.88 26.50 -0.79
C ILE A 280 7.80 25.67 -0.10
N HIS A 281 7.10 26.28 0.87
CA HIS A 281 6.01 25.65 1.61
C HIS A 281 4.77 26.57 1.65
N TYR A 282 3.60 25.97 1.58
CA TYR A 282 2.30 26.62 1.73
C TYR A 282 1.68 26.18 3.05
N THR A 283 1.29 27.10 3.92
CA THR A 283 0.67 26.76 5.20
C THR A 283 -0.85 26.68 5.08
N LEU A 284 -1.41 25.49 5.32
CA LEU A 284 -2.85 25.29 5.45
C LEU A 284 -3.16 24.96 6.91
N TYR A 285 -3.82 25.88 7.64
CA TYR A 285 -4.13 25.71 9.07
C TYR A 285 -2.91 25.25 9.90
N HIS A 286 -1.81 26.02 9.82
CA HIS A 286 -0.50 25.71 10.42
C HIS A 286 0.27 24.50 9.89
N VAL A 287 -0.33 23.67 9.01
CA VAL A 287 0.35 22.53 8.40
C VAL A 287 1.18 23.01 7.20
N PRO A 288 2.52 22.84 7.21
CA PRO A 288 3.38 23.25 6.10
C PRO A 288 3.34 22.20 4.97
N LEU A 289 2.67 22.53 3.87
CA LEU A 289 2.63 21.73 2.65
C LEU A 289 3.81 22.10 1.76
N GLU A 290 4.80 21.21 1.67
CA GLU A 290 5.97 21.40 0.82
C GLU A 290 5.63 21.24 -0.66
N LEU A 291 6.15 22.13 -1.51
CA LEU A 291 5.91 22.09 -2.97
C LEU A 291 6.34 20.76 -3.59
N GLN A 292 7.43 20.17 -3.10
CA GLN A 292 7.95 18.89 -3.58
C GLN A 292 6.96 17.72 -3.39
N ASN A 293 6.27 17.69 -2.24
CA ASN A 293 5.30 16.65 -1.90
C ASN A 293 4.02 16.81 -2.74
N LEU A 294 3.55 18.05 -2.88
CA LEU A 294 2.41 18.36 -3.76
C LEU A 294 2.69 17.98 -5.21
N THR A 295 3.89 18.30 -5.70
CA THR A 295 4.32 17.97 -7.07
C THR A 295 4.35 16.46 -7.27
N ARG A 296 4.94 15.70 -6.34
CA ARG A 296 4.91 14.23 -6.37
C ARG A 296 3.48 13.72 -6.45
N ASP A 297 2.59 14.16 -5.55
CA ASP A 297 1.23 13.64 -5.47
C ASP A 297 0.43 13.92 -6.75
N ILE A 298 0.59 15.12 -7.33
CA ILE A 298 -0.01 15.47 -8.62
C ILE A 298 0.54 14.57 -9.73
N LEU A 299 1.86 14.36 -9.80
CA LEU A 299 2.47 13.46 -10.79
C LEU A 299 1.96 12.03 -10.67
N LEU A 300 1.85 11.50 -9.45
CA LEU A 300 1.30 10.16 -9.19
C LEU A 300 -0.16 10.03 -9.66
N LEU A 301 -1.00 11.04 -9.39
CA LEU A 301 -2.37 11.08 -9.87
C LEU A 301 -2.45 11.15 -11.41
N LEU A 302 -1.59 11.93 -12.05
CA LEU A 302 -1.51 12.02 -13.51
C LEU A 302 -1.08 10.69 -14.13
N LEU A 303 -0.06 10.03 -13.58
CA LEU A 303 0.39 8.70 -14.03
C LEU A 303 -0.71 7.66 -13.88
N THR A 304 -1.43 7.69 -12.75
CA THR A 304 -2.60 6.84 -12.49
C THR A 304 -3.69 7.06 -13.55
N PHE A 305 -4.01 8.33 -13.83
CA PHE A 305 -5.01 8.70 -14.82
C PHE A 305 -4.62 8.25 -16.24
N VAL A 306 -3.36 8.47 -16.62
CA VAL A 306 -2.81 8.03 -17.91
C VAL A 306 -2.88 6.51 -18.03
N SER A 307 -2.46 5.77 -17.00
CA SER A 307 -2.59 4.32 -16.96
C SER A 307 -4.03 3.86 -17.14
N TRP A 308 -4.97 4.49 -16.44
CA TRP A 308 -6.39 4.16 -16.52
C TRP A 308 -6.97 4.39 -17.91
N LYS A 309 -6.62 5.51 -18.54
CA LYS A 309 -7.15 5.91 -19.86
C LYS A 309 -6.52 5.13 -21.02
N VAL A 310 -5.22 4.87 -20.97
CA VAL A 310 -4.47 4.27 -22.08
C VAL A 310 -4.54 2.74 -22.06
N THR A 311 -4.60 2.12 -20.87
CA THR A 311 -4.57 0.64 -20.78
C THR A 311 -5.95 0.06 -21.12
N PRO A 312 -6.03 -0.89 -22.08
CA PRO A 312 -7.28 -1.57 -22.39
C PRO A 312 -7.91 -2.24 -21.18
N GLN A 313 -9.23 -2.07 -21.00
CA GLN A 313 -9.96 -2.64 -19.87
C GLN A 313 -9.91 -4.18 -19.83
N LYS A 314 -9.74 -4.84 -20.98
CA LYS A 314 -9.58 -6.29 -21.10
C LYS A 314 -8.40 -6.82 -20.28
N ILE A 315 -7.27 -6.10 -20.27
CA ILE A 315 -6.06 -6.47 -19.50
C ILE A 315 -6.38 -6.43 -18.00
N ARG A 316 -7.06 -5.37 -17.56
CA ARG A 316 -7.47 -5.19 -16.16
C ARG A 316 -8.46 -6.26 -15.71
N GLN A 317 -9.42 -6.62 -16.57
CA GLN A 317 -10.37 -7.70 -16.31
C GLN A 317 -9.67 -9.06 -16.17
N ALA A 318 -8.68 -9.34 -17.02
CA ALA A 318 -7.92 -10.58 -16.95
C ALA A 318 -7.04 -10.70 -15.68
N ASN A 319 -6.68 -9.57 -15.08
CA ASN A 319 -6.05 -9.48 -13.76
C ASN A 319 -7.06 -9.46 -12.60
N GLU A 320 -8.37 -9.55 -12.86
CA GLU A 320 -9.44 -9.38 -11.87
C GLU A 320 -9.32 -8.07 -11.07
N TYR A 321 -8.88 -6.99 -11.74
CA TYR A 321 -8.78 -5.68 -11.12
C TYR A 321 -10.16 -5.19 -10.66
N THR A 322 -10.25 -4.81 -9.39
CA THR A 322 -11.41 -4.13 -8.83
C THR A 322 -10.95 -2.95 -7.97
N TRP A 323 -11.82 -1.97 -7.77
CA TRP A 323 -11.55 -0.84 -6.88
C TRP A 323 -11.65 -1.21 -5.39
N PHE A 324 -12.18 -2.39 -5.08
CA PHE A 324 -12.47 -2.81 -3.71
C PHE A 324 -11.24 -2.78 -2.79
N PRO A 325 -10.07 -3.33 -3.17
CA PRO A 325 -8.87 -3.27 -2.31
C PRO A 325 -8.44 -1.85 -1.95
N ILE A 326 -8.48 -0.91 -2.90
CA ILE A 326 -8.14 0.50 -2.63
C ILE A 326 -9.17 1.16 -1.73
N VAL A 327 -10.46 0.88 -1.92
CA VAL A 327 -11.52 1.40 -1.04
C VAL A 327 -11.39 0.84 0.38
N GLU A 328 -11.05 -0.44 0.51
CA GLU A 328 -10.82 -1.10 1.80
C GLU A 328 -9.64 -0.46 2.54
N VAL A 329 -8.48 -0.39 1.87
CA VAL A 329 -7.28 0.24 2.40
C VAL A 329 -7.53 1.69 2.76
N ALA A 330 -8.14 2.50 1.89
CA ALA A 330 -8.43 3.91 2.15
C ALA A 330 -9.24 4.11 3.43
N LYS A 331 -10.29 3.29 3.65
CA LYS A 331 -11.16 3.40 4.83
C LYS A 331 -10.48 2.91 6.11
N LEU A 332 -9.76 1.80 6.04
CA LEU A 332 -9.08 1.23 7.21
C LEU A 332 -7.91 2.12 7.63
N PHE A 333 -7.07 2.51 6.67
CA PHE A 333 -5.92 3.35 6.97
C PHE A 333 -6.32 4.75 7.43
N ALA A 334 -7.44 5.32 6.96
CA ALA A 334 -7.93 6.58 7.54
C ALA A 334 -8.14 6.47 9.06
N GLY A 335 -8.72 5.36 9.53
CA GLY A 335 -8.87 5.10 10.97
C GLY A 335 -7.53 4.84 11.66
N ILE A 336 -6.62 4.09 11.04
CA ILE A 336 -5.29 3.80 11.59
C ILE A 336 -4.49 5.09 11.77
N PHE A 337 -4.44 5.95 10.74
CA PHE A 337 -3.72 7.22 10.77
C PHE A 337 -4.32 8.21 11.79
N ILE A 338 -5.64 8.25 11.93
CA ILE A 338 -6.24 9.07 13.01
C ILE A 338 -5.88 8.49 14.38
N THR A 339 -6.01 7.17 14.55
CA THR A 339 -5.84 6.54 15.86
C THR A 339 -4.39 6.44 16.33
N ILE A 340 -3.41 6.51 15.41
CA ILE A 340 -1.98 6.46 15.75
C ILE A 340 -1.45 7.79 16.30
N ILE A 341 -2.16 8.91 16.14
CA ILE A 341 -1.74 10.26 16.60
C ILE A 341 -1.21 10.23 18.05
N PRO A 342 -1.94 9.69 19.05
CA PRO A 342 -1.46 9.68 20.43
C PRO A 342 -0.26 8.74 20.62
N ALA A 343 -0.22 7.63 19.88
CA ALA A 343 0.87 6.66 19.98
C ALA A 343 2.19 7.25 19.49
N ILE A 344 2.16 8.01 18.39
CA ILE A 344 3.34 8.73 17.89
C ILE A 344 3.70 9.88 18.84
N ALA A 345 2.72 10.62 19.38
CA ALA A 345 3.01 11.73 20.28
C ALA A 345 3.71 11.28 21.57
N ILE A 346 3.38 10.08 22.09
CA ILE A 346 3.95 9.51 23.31
C ILE A 346 5.40 9.02 23.12
N LEU A 347 5.79 8.62 21.91
CA LEU A 347 7.13 8.10 21.55
C LEU A 347 8.11 9.24 21.27
#